data_AF-A0A936BH57-F1
#
_entry.id   AF-A0A936BH57-F1
#
_cell.length_a   1.000
_cell.length_b   1.000
_cell.length_c   1.000
_cell.angle_alpha   90.00
_cell.angle_beta   90.00
_cell.angle_gamma   90.00
#
_symmetry.space_group_name_H-M   'P 1'
#
loop_
_entity.id
_entity.type
_entity.pdbx_description
1 polymer ?
#
loop_
_entity_poly.entity_id
_entity_poly.type
_entity_poly.pdbx_seq_one_letter_code
_entity_poly.pdbx_strand_id
1 'polypeptide(L)'
;MNFARPVRFAALLTAPAWLAVSMPLVQAQGAGDRQVDVEEIMADYGPFDRARFTPPSASHYYLNRLSLPETAFRFLPPTPPPLDTPIPLPSPLESGQPAAPELAAYINDAFYPQLASRLASDDLPRKDRQKLEAYRTAKAALQDELRAVLARTQAVDPSVRALELDTLAQLQAARLAELEATAEQIRAELGGLPPEKLAGLDNATPHPQAPSPDTALRLRVEARLLRNAAYHLNGLSPAQRRLLREAATERESRASHTSLASTFFFAPEGARLLLPPNLPPALVAQLESYNATKRELADAFLATLRELLSGEPATAAQRLQELATLQAPAFAALDAQAEQLRHALRTSADLSGIPAPPALPPDLVARITTYRQHKQTLLQQLHATLTQTARAAALPSARPGGIAVPITAFTPDQQAALAILNREKDAIRTALAETQRTAGAGQDRKSIDDLLENFERARQAQELRELFRDYRIAVLEPGLSPAQRRLLFAAALQSLALPLPSGEPLP
;
A
#
# COMPACT_ATOMS: atom_id res chain seq x y z
N MET A 1 47.39 77.64 -9.18
CA MET A 1 48.14 76.91 -8.14
C MET A 1 47.20 75.79 -7.65
N ASN A 2 47.26 74.58 -8.23
CA ASN A 2 48.26 73.51 -8.08
C ASN A 2 48.14 72.85 -6.69
N PHE A 3 48.07 71.53 -6.48
CA PHE A 3 48.02 70.30 -7.29
C PHE A 3 47.67 69.18 -6.28
N ALA A 4 47.17 68.03 -6.79
CA ALA A 4 47.46 66.65 -6.33
C ALA A 4 46.24 65.78 -5.92
N ARG A 5 45.90 64.87 -6.85
CA ARG A 5 45.50 63.45 -6.64
C ARG A 5 46.79 62.59 -6.71
N PRO A 6 46.79 61.23 -6.63
CA PRO A 6 45.90 60.22 -6.02
C PRO A 6 46.68 59.12 -5.21
N VAL A 7 46.01 58.17 -4.53
CA VAL A 7 46.47 56.75 -4.42
C VAL A 7 45.27 55.80 -4.28
N ARG A 8 45.27 54.72 -5.07
CA ARG A 8 44.44 53.50 -4.97
C ARG A 8 45.12 52.47 -4.07
N PHE A 9 44.37 51.70 -3.27
CA PHE A 9 44.80 50.34 -2.91
C PHE A 9 43.59 49.40 -2.77
N ALA A 10 43.78 48.21 -3.33
CA ALA A 10 42.88 47.06 -3.29
C ALA A 10 43.22 46.15 -2.10
N ALA A 11 42.21 45.50 -1.52
CA ALA A 11 42.34 44.29 -0.69
C ALA A 11 40.98 43.56 -0.77
N LEU A 12 40.83 42.49 -1.56
CA LEU A 12 41.06 41.09 -1.20
C LEU A 12 40.30 40.68 0.08
N LEU A 13 39.06 40.22 -0.11
CA LEU A 13 38.32 39.44 0.89
C LEU A 13 38.73 37.97 0.74
N THR A 14 39.31 37.45 1.81
CA THR A 14 39.66 36.05 2.02
C THR A 14 38.41 35.23 2.35
N ALA A 15 38.18 34.16 1.60
CA ALA A 15 37.24 33.10 1.97
C ALA A 15 37.95 32.09 2.90
N PRO A 16 37.28 31.51 3.91
CA PRO A 16 37.84 30.40 4.66
C PRO A 16 37.66 29.09 3.89
N ALA A 17 38.77 28.40 3.68
CA ALA A 17 38.89 27.10 3.06
C ALA A 17 38.58 25.98 4.07
N TRP A 18 37.53 25.18 3.84
CA TRP A 18 37.40 23.83 4.40
C TRP A 18 36.70 22.90 3.38
N LEU A 19 37.21 21.67 3.30
CA LEU A 19 36.94 20.57 2.34
C LEU A 19 37.59 20.66 0.95
N ALA A 20 38.92 20.57 0.94
CA ALA A 20 39.64 19.82 -0.11
C ALA A 20 39.97 18.43 0.47
N VAL A 21 39.17 17.42 0.12
CA VAL A 21 39.58 16.01 0.28
C VAL A 21 40.25 15.62 -1.04
N SER A 22 41.58 15.55 -1.00
CA SER A 22 42.39 14.98 -2.07
C SER A 22 42.05 13.49 -2.20
N MET A 23 41.50 13.09 -3.35
CA MET A 23 41.42 11.68 -3.70
C MET A 23 42.79 11.18 -4.17
N PRO A 24 43.28 10.03 -3.70
CA PRO A 24 44.41 9.38 -4.34
C PRO A 24 43.95 8.80 -5.69
N LEU A 25 44.66 9.18 -6.74
CA LEU A 25 44.56 8.54 -8.06
C LEU A 25 45.11 7.11 -7.93
N VAL A 26 44.23 6.13 -7.68
CA VAL A 26 44.59 4.72 -7.74
C VAL A 26 44.64 4.30 -9.20
N GLN A 27 45.86 4.11 -9.71
CA GLN A 27 46.09 3.33 -10.94
C GLN A 27 45.76 1.87 -10.64
N ALA A 28 44.67 1.37 -11.21
CA ALA A 28 44.34 -0.05 -11.19
C ALA A 28 45.14 -0.78 -12.29
N GLN A 29 46.19 -1.48 -11.87
CA GLN A 29 46.69 -2.68 -12.56
C GLN A 29 46.40 -3.88 -11.65
N GLY A 30 45.73 -4.90 -12.19
CA GLY A 30 45.61 -6.20 -11.53
C GLY A 30 44.18 -6.73 -11.50
N ALA A 31 43.88 -7.64 -12.42
CA ALA A 31 42.68 -8.47 -12.41
C ALA A 31 42.64 -9.37 -11.17
N GLY A 32 41.47 -9.45 -10.53
CA GLY A 32 41.22 -10.35 -9.41
C GLY A 32 39.75 -10.32 -9.01
N ASP A 33 39.06 -11.42 -9.32
CA ASP A 33 37.66 -11.70 -9.05
C ASP A 33 37.32 -11.49 -7.56
N ARG A 34 36.51 -10.48 -7.25
CA ARG A 34 35.81 -10.35 -5.96
C ARG A 34 34.36 -9.99 -6.23
N GLN A 35 33.52 -11.00 -6.10
CA GLN A 35 32.07 -10.87 -6.06
C GLN A 35 31.73 -10.11 -4.77
N VAL A 36 31.35 -8.84 -4.90
CA VAL A 36 30.87 -8.01 -3.79
C VAL A 36 29.45 -8.47 -3.47
N ASP A 37 29.25 -8.96 -2.25
CA ASP A 37 27.94 -9.39 -1.78
C ASP A 37 27.06 -8.15 -1.53
N VAL A 38 26.04 -8.00 -2.36
CA VAL A 38 25.15 -6.82 -2.37
C VAL A 38 24.25 -6.80 -1.13
N GLU A 39 24.01 -7.95 -0.49
CA GLU A 39 23.18 -8.05 0.71
C GLU A 39 23.85 -7.44 1.95
N GLU A 40 25.18 -7.54 2.08
CA GLU A 40 25.93 -6.99 3.22
C GLU A 40 25.97 -5.45 3.20
N ILE A 41 25.96 -4.84 2.01
CA ILE A 41 25.88 -3.38 1.86
C ILE A 41 24.47 -2.86 2.15
N MET A 42 23.42 -3.67 1.98
CA MET A 42 22.02 -3.23 2.19
C MET A 42 21.55 -3.30 3.64
N ALA A 43 22.25 -4.00 4.53
CA ALA A 43 21.87 -4.15 5.95
C ALA A 43 22.12 -2.87 6.79
N ASP A 44 23.07 -2.02 6.38
CA ASP A 44 23.48 -0.81 7.13
C ASP A 44 22.71 0.46 6.77
N TYR A 45 21.85 0.44 5.74
CA TYR A 45 21.05 1.60 5.34
C TYR A 45 19.57 1.39 5.71
N GLY A 46 19.08 2.23 6.62
CA GLY A 46 17.66 2.25 6.99
C GLY A 46 16.74 2.45 5.77
N PRO A 47 15.46 2.01 5.84
CA PRO A 47 14.56 1.87 4.68
C PRO A 47 14.12 3.17 3.97
N PHE A 48 14.73 4.33 4.26
CA PHE A 48 14.29 5.64 3.79
C PHE A 48 15.37 6.53 3.13
N ASP A 49 16.44 5.98 2.55
CA ASP A 49 17.36 6.77 1.71
C ASP A 49 17.48 6.27 0.26
N ARG A 50 16.33 6.14 -0.44
CA ARG A 50 16.30 5.86 -1.89
C ARG A 50 16.42 7.12 -2.77
N ALA A 51 16.57 8.30 -2.18
CA ALA A 51 16.67 9.56 -2.92
C ALA A 51 18.11 9.93 -3.37
N ARG A 52 19.11 9.08 -3.10
CA ARG A 52 20.53 9.44 -3.30
C ARG A 52 21.27 8.78 -4.46
N PHE A 53 20.64 7.97 -5.30
CA PHE A 53 21.34 7.41 -6.48
C PHE A 53 20.48 7.47 -7.75
N THR A 54 20.38 8.66 -8.34
CA THR A 54 20.31 8.79 -9.79
C THR A 54 21.61 9.42 -10.26
N PRO A 55 22.50 8.68 -10.97
CA PRO A 55 23.68 9.29 -11.55
C PRO A 55 23.28 10.39 -12.55
N PRO A 56 24.09 11.44 -12.73
CA PRO A 56 23.80 12.54 -13.67
C PRO A 56 23.67 12.10 -15.15
N SER A 57 24.01 10.85 -15.47
CA SER A 57 23.81 10.23 -16.79
C SER A 57 22.42 9.62 -17.02
N ALA A 58 21.53 9.56 -16.02
CA ALA A 58 20.18 8.98 -16.16
C ALA A 58 19.14 9.94 -16.81
N SER A 59 19.60 10.99 -17.50
CA SER A 59 18.78 12.14 -17.92
C SER A 59 17.99 11.95 -19.23
N HIS A 60 17.83 10.71 -19.73
CA HIS A 60 17.20 10.46 -21.03
C HIS A 60 16.22 9.29 -20.98
N TYR A 61 15.12 9.43 -20.23
CA TYR A 61 13.93 8.62 -20.47
C TYR A 61 12.96 9.42 -21.33
N TYR A 62 12.99 9.18 -22.65
CA TYR A 62 11.92 9.60 -23.54
C TYR A 62 10.72 8.68 -23.31
N LEU A 63 9.73 9.14 -22.55
CA LEU A 63 8.42 8.50 -22.49
C LEU A 63 7.65 8.86 -23.77
N ASN A 64 7.96 8.14 -24.86
CA ASN A 64 7.13 8.20 -26.06
C ASN A 64 5.78 7.53 -25.76
N ARG A 65 4.77 8.34 -25.44
CA ARG A 65 3.37 7.87 -25.49
C ARG A 65 2.99 7.74 -26.96
N LEU A 66 3.31 6.59 -27.54
CA LEU A 66 2.71 6.19 -28.81
C LEU A 66 1.20 6.13 -28.58
N SER A 67 0.44 6.91 -29.36
CA SER A 67 -1.00 6.76 -29.49
C SER A 67 -1.26 5.40 -30.14
N LEU A 68 -1.33 4.37 -29.31
CA LEU A 68 -1.67 3.01 -29.72
C LEU A 68 -3.12 3.00 -30.23
N PRO A 69 -3.47 2.15 -31.22
CA PRO A 69 -4.87 1.90 -31.58
C PRO A 69 -5.67 1.52 -30.32
N GLU A 70 -6.99 1.78 -30.27
CA GLU A 70 -7.88 1.53 -29.12
C GLU A 70 -7.56 0.21 -28.39
N THR A 71 -6.62 0.26 -27.46
CA THR A 71 -6.15 -0.92 -26.74
C THR A 71 -7.03 -0.97 -25.51
N ALA A 72 -7.81 -2.03 -25.36
CA ALA A 72 -8.60 -2.19 -24.16
C ALA A 72 -7.67 -2.39 -22.97
N PHE A 73 -7.83 -1.59 -21.91
CA PHE A 73 -7.04 -1.72 -20.70
C PHE A 73 -7.82 -2.46 -19.62
N ARG A 74 -7.13 -3.34 -18.89
CA ARG A 74 -7.61 -3.96 -17.67
C ARG A 74 -6.98 -3.26 -16.48
N PHE A 75 -7.83 -2.78 -15.58
CA PHE A 75 -7.40 -2.17 -14.33
C PHE A 75 -7.67 -3.13 -13.18
N LEU A 76 -6.74 -3.18 -12.24
CA LEU A 76 -6.83 -4.03 -11.06
C LEU A 76 -6.73 -3.16 -9.81
N PRO A 77 -7.42 -3.52 -8.72
CA PRO A 77 -7.28 -2.76 -7.49
C PRO A 77 -5.88 -2.96 -6.90
N PRO A 78 -5.35 -1.97 -6.17
CA PRO A 78 -4.07 -2.11 -5.49
C PRO A 78 -4.12 -3.25 -4.47
N THR A 79 -3.00 -3.96 -4.34
CA THR A 79 -2.83 -4.97 -3.29
C THR A 79 -2.66 -4.28 -1.94
N PRO A 80 -3.48 -4.60 -0.93
CA PRO A 80 -3.28 -4.06 0.42
C PRO A 80 -1.87 -4.36 0.94
N PRO A 81 -1.19 -3.40 1.57
CA PRO A 81 0.05 -3.68 2.30
C PRO A 81 -0.26 -4.52 3.56
N PRO A 82 0.73 -5.25 4.11
CA PRO A 82 0.61 -5.80 5.44
C PRO A 82 0.30 -4.70 6.48
N LEU A 83 -0.46 -5.07 7.51
CA LEU A 83 -0.84 -4.19 8.60
C LEU A 83 0.39 -3.50 9.21
N ASP A 84 0.26 -2.20 9.47
CA ASP A 84 1.29 -1.35 10.08
C ASP A 84 2.61 -1.26 9.28
N THR A 85 2.61 -1.64 8.00
CA THR A 85 3.78 -1.46 7.10
C THR A 85 3.68 -0.19 6.27
N PRO A 86 4.82 0.37 5.84
CA PRO A 86 4.83 1.52 4.93
C PRO A 86 4.02 1.25 3.65
N ILE A 87 3.22 2.23 3.23
CA ILE A 87 2.47 2.14 1.99
C ILE A 87 3.46 2.15 0.82
N PRO A 88 3.36 1.19 -0.11
CA PRO A 88 4.23 1.16 -1.28
C PRO A 88 4.00 2.41 -2.14
N LEU A 89 5.09 3.02 -2.60
CA LEU A 89 5.03 4.11 -3.57
C LEU A 89 4.83 3.55 -4.99
N PRO A 90 4.11 4.27 -5.86
CA PRO A 90 3.96 3.85 -7.26
C PRO A 90 5.33 3.79 -7.92
N SER A 91 5.56 2.77 -8.76
CA SER A 91 6.80 2.69 -9.53
C SER A 91 6.79 3.79 -10.60
N PRO A 92 7.86 4.60 -10.72
CA PRO A 92 7.94 5.63 -11.77
C PRO A 92 7.98 5.02 -13.19
N LEU A 93 8.16 3.70 -13.29
CA LEU A 93 8.25 2.95 -14.54
C LEU A 93 6.92 2.32 -14.95
N GLU A 94 5.80 2.57 -14.24
CA GLU A 94 4.50 2.08 -14.69
C GLU A 94 4.11 2.70 -16.04
N SER A 95 4.24 1.90 -17.09
CA SER A 95 3.83 2.23 -18.46
C SER A 95 2.41 1.71 -18.70
N GLY A 96 1.39 2.50 -18.34
CA GLY A 96 -0.01 2.16 -18.58
C GLY A 96 -0.91 3.39 -18.58
N GLN A 97 -2.19 3.18 -18.90
CA GLN A 97 -3.19 4.24 -18.75
C GLN A 97 -3.39 4.51 -17.25
N PRO A 98 -3.29 5.76 -16.78
CA PRO A 98 -3.51 6.05 -15.36
C PRO A 98 -4.97 5.74 -14.99
N ALA A 99 -5.16 5.10 -13.83
CA ALA A 99 -6.49 4.83 -13.30
C ALA A 99 -7.22 6.14 -12.92
N ALA A 100 -8.54 6.18 -13.14
CA ALA A 100 -9.37 7.32 -12.73
C ALA A 100 -9.36 7.48 -11.20
N PRO A 101 -9.18 8.70 -10.67
CA PRO A 101 -9.08 8.93 -9.22
C PRO A 101 -10.36 8.53 -8.46
N GLU A 102 -11.51 8.53 -9.13
CA GLU A 102 -12.81 8.11 -8.58
C GLU A 102 -12.81 6.65 -8.13
N LEU A 103 -11.94 5.82 -8.69
CA LEU A 103 -11.78 4.41 -8.33
C LEU A 103 -11.28 4.20 -6.89
N ALA A 104 -10.64 5.21 -6.30
CA ALA A 104 -10.17 5.14 -4.91
C ALA A 104 -11.30 4.78 -3.93
N ALA A 105 -12.53 5.24 -4.19
CA ALA A 105 -13.69 4.93 -3.37
C ALA A 105 -14.15 3.46 -3.48
N TYR A 106 -13.65 2.70 -4.47
CA TYR A 106 -14.14 1.37 -4.80
C TYR A 106 -13.07 0.28 -4.74
N ILE A 107 -11.88 0.56 -4.18
CA ILE A 107 -10.69 -0.33 -4.18
C ILE A 107 -10.98 -1.78 -3.78
N ASN A 108 -11.92 -2.01 -2.85
CA ASN A 108 -12.24 -3.36 -2.37
C ASN A 108 -13.54 -3.95 -2.97
N ASP A 109 -14.25 -3.23 -3.83
CA ASP A 109 -15.55 -3.64 -4.35
C ASP A 109 -15.42 -4.62 -5.53
N ALA A 110 -16.36 -5.56 -5.65
CA ALA A 110 -16.30 -6.65 -6.63
C ALA A 110 -16.41 -6.18 -8.10
N PHE A 111 -16.89 -4.94 -8.31
CA PHE A 111 -17.06 -4.32 -9.62
C PHE A 111 -15.90 -3.40 -10.02
N TYR A 112 -14.82 -3.31 -9.23
CA TYR A 112 -13.73 -2.36 -9.47
C TYR A 112 -13.16 -2.43 -10.90
N PRO A 113 -12.77 -3.61 -11.44
CA PRO A 113 -12.18 -3.66 -12.79
C PRO A 113 -13.15 -3.21 -13.88
N GLN A 114 -14.42 -3.60 -13.78
CA GLN A 114 -15.46 -3.23 -14.74
C GLN A 114 -15.70 -1.72 -14.74
N LEU A 115 -15.83 -1.12 -13.56
CA LEU A 115 -15.98 0.31 -13.40
C LEU A 115 -14.78 1.06 -13.96
N ALA A 116 -13.58 0.57 -13.67
CA ALA A 116 -12.35 1.18 -14.13
C ALA A 116 -12.23 1.19 -15.66
N SER A 117 -12.56 0.09 -16.34
CA SER A 117 -12.60 0.05 -17.80
C SER A 117 -13.65 1.01 -18.38
N ARG A 118 -14.84 1.12 -17.76
CA ARG A 118 -15.88 2.09 -18.21
C ARG A 118 -15.46 3.54 -18.04
N LEU A 119 -14.82 3.87 -16.91
CA LEU A 119 -14.29 5.22 -16.65
C LEU A 119 -13.15 5.55 -17.62
N ALA A 120 -12.28 4.59 -17.91
CA ALA A 120 -11.17 4.77 -18.86
C ALA A 120 -11.65 5.02 -20.30
N SER A 121 -12.82 4.50 -20.67
CA SER A 121 -13.49 4.71 -21.97
C SER A 121 -14.48 5.89 -21.97
N ASP A 122 -14.66 6.61 -20.85
CA ASP A 122 -15.68 7.65 -20.66
C ASP A 122 -17.11 7.21 -21.04
N ASP A 123 -17.43 5.93 -20.84
CA ASP A 123 -18.68 5.29 -21.24
C ASP A 123 -19.50 4.82 -20.02
N LEU A 124 -19.57 5.66 -18.98
CA LEU A 124 -20.34 5.36 -17.77
C LEU A 124 -21.69 6.09 -17.80
N PRO A 125 -22.82 5.39 -18.06
CA PRO A 125 -24.15 5.99 -18.14
C PRO A 125 -24.54 6.74 -16.86
N ARG A 126 -25.37 7.78 -17.01
CA ARG A 126 -25.88 8.57 -15.88
C ARG A 126 -26.60 7.72 -14.82
N LYS A 127 -27.35 6.70 -15.26
CA LYS A 127 -28.05 5.76 -14.37
C LYS A 127 -27.06 5.00 -13.47
N ASP A 128 -25.96 4.52 -14.04
CA ASP A 128 -24.95 3.76 -13.30
C ASP A 128 -24.19 4.66 -12.32
N ARG A 129 -23.90 5.91 -12.71
CA ARG A 129 -23.35 6.93 -11.78
C ARG A 129 -24.27 7.16 -10.58
N GLN A 130 -25.58 7.29 -10.80
CA GLN A 130 -26.56 7.44 -9.71
C GLN A 130 -26.60 6.21 -8.80
N LYS A 131 -26.52 5.01 -9.37
CA LYS A 131 -26.51 3.76 -8.61
C LYS A 131 -25.24 3.62 -7.76
N LEU A 132 -24.08 3.97 -8.32
CA LEU A 132 -22.81 4.01 -7.59
C LEU A 132 -22.84 5.01 -6.43
N GLU A 133 -23.45 6.18 -6.63
CA GLU A 133 -23.60 7.18 -5.57
C GLU A 133 -24.51 6.70 -4.43
N ALA A 134 -25.65 6.07 -4.78
CA ALA A 134 -26.55 5.47 -3.81
C ALA A 134 -25.86 4.36 -3.00
N TYR A 135 -25.12 3.48 -3.68
CA TYR A 135 -24.30 2.44 -3.07
C TYR A 135 -23.27 3.03 -2.11
N ARG A 136 -22.51 4.05 -2.54
CA ARG A 136 -21.50 4.73 -1.73
C ARG A 136 -22.11 5.38 -0.49
N THR A 137 -23.25 6.03 -0.64
CA THR A 137 -23.98 6.67 0.49
C THR A 137 -24.43 5.63 1.51
N ALA A 138 -25.01 4.51 1.06
CA ALA A 138 -25.44 3.43 1.95
C ALA A 138 -24.24 2.77 2.68
N LYS A 139 -23.14 2.55 1.96
CA LYS A 139 -21.89 2.03 2.51
C LYS A 139 -21.32 2.95 3.60
N ALA A 140 -21.26 4.25 3.33
CA ALA A 140 -20.76 5.24 4.29
C ALA A 140 -21.63 5.31 5.56
N ALA A 141 -22.96 5.29 5.41
CA ALA A 141 -23.88 5.31 6.56
C ALA A 141 -23.67 4.12 7.50
N LEU A 142 -23.50 2.91 6.95
CA LEU A 142 -23.21 1.71 7.75
C LEU A 142 -21.83 1.76 8.42
N GLN A 143 -20.84 2.36 7.75
CA GLN A 143 -19.49 2.56 8.30
C GLN A 143 -19.52 3.52 9.49
N ASP A 144 -20.26 4.63 9.36
CA ASP A 144 -20.37 5.64 10.41
C ASP A 144 -21.12 5.09 11.64
N GLU A 145 -22.19 4.32 11.44
CA GLU A 145 -22.88 3.60 12.52
C GLU A 145 -21.92 2.68 13.27
N LEU A 146 -21.14 1.87 12.55
CA LEU A 146 -20.15 0.95 13.14
C LEU A 146 -19.04 1.71 13.89
N ARG A 147 -18.48 2.77 13.30
CA ARG A 147 -17.46 3.60 13.95
C ARG A 147 -17.98 4.29 15.21
N ALA A 148 -19.22 4.78 15.20
CA ALA A 148 -19.84 5.39 16.37
C ALA A 148 -19.96 4.37 17.53
N VAL A 149 -20.33 3.12 17.23
CA VAL A 149 -20.39 2.03 18.22
C VAL A 149 -19.01 1.67 18.74
N LEU A 150 -18.01 1.56 17.85
CA LEU A 150 -16.63 1.28 18.26
C LEU A 150 -16.06 2.40 19.14
N ALA A 151 -16.35 3.66 18.82
CA ALA A 151 -15.90 4.81 19.61
C ALA A 151 -16.54 4.84 21.00
N ARG A 152 -17.86 4.67 21.10
CA ARG A 152 -18.56 4.70 22.41
C ARG A 152 -18.19 3.52 23.31
N THR A 153 -17.89 2.35 22.73
CA THR A 153 -17.55 1.13 23.48
C THR A 153 -16.06 0.99 23.78
N GLN A 154 -15.20 1.90 23.30
CA GLN A 154 -13.75 1.76 23.41
C GLN A 154 -13.25 1.64 24.86
N ALA A 155 -13.88 2.37 25.80
CA ALA A 155 -13.50 2.42 27.22
C ALA A 155 -14.36 1.51 28.12
N VAL A 156 -15.26 0.72 27.54
CA VAL A 156 -16.17 -0.16 28.28
C VAL A 156 -15.51 -1.54 28.45
N ASP A 157 -16.00 -2.31 29.43
CA ASP A 157 -15.57 -3.69 29.64
C ASP A 157 -15.62 -4.53 28.35
N PRO A 158 -14.61 -5.37 28.06
CA PRO A 158 -14.56 -6.15 26.82
C PRO A 158 -15.78 -7.05 26.56
N SER A 159 -16.41 -7.60 27.61
CA SER A 159 -17.59 -8.45 27.46
C SER A 159 -18.83 -7.64 27.05
N VAL A 160 -19.00 -6.47 27.64
CA VAL A 160 -20.08 -5.51 27.30
C VAL A 160 -19.88 -4.99 25.89
N ARG A 161 -18.63 -4.64 25.52
CA ARG A 161 -18.28 -4.25 24.16
C ARG A 161 -18.62 -5.34 23.14
N ALA A 162 -18.28 -6.60 23.42
CA ALA A 162 -18.61 -7.71 22.53
C ALA A 162 -20.12 -7.87 22.33
N LEU A 163 -20.91 -7.76 23.41
CA LEU A 163 -22.38 -7.81 23.34
C LEU A 163 -22.97 -6.66 22.50
N GLU A 164 -22.46 -5.44 22.66
CA GLU A 164 -22.91 -4.30 21.84
C GLU A 164 -22.56 -4.45 20.36
N LEU A 165 -21.38 -4.98 20.05
CA LEU A 165 -20.97 -5.24 18.66
C LEU A 165 -21.80 -6.36 18.03
N ASP A 166 -22.12 -7.43 18.77
CA ASP A 166 -23.01 -8.49 18.29
C ASP A 166 -24.44 -7.96 18.05
N THR A 167 -24.97 -7.17 18.99
CA THR A 167 -26.28 -6.52 18.82
C THR A 167 -26.31 -5.66 17.56
N LEU A 168 -25.26 -4.85 17.32
CA LEU A 168 -25.14 -4.07 16.10
C LEU A 168 -25.05 -4.96 14.86
N ALA A 169 -24.28 -6.06 14.92
CA ALA A 169 -24.15 -6.99 13.81
C ALA A 169 -25.51 -7.54 13.38
N GLN A 170 -26.35 -7.95 14.34
CA GLN A 170 -27.71 -8.41 14.07
C GLN A 170 -28.57 -7.31 13.43
N LEU A 171 -28.47 -6.06 13.91
CA LEU A 171 -29.19 -4.90 13.35
C LEU A 171 -28.70 -4.49 11.94
N GLN A 172 -27.44 -4.75 11.61
CA GLN A 172 -26.84 -4.41 10.32
C GLN A 172 -26.90 -5.56 9.31
N ALA A 173 -27.12 -6.81 9.74
CA ALA A 173 -26.97 -8.00 8.90
C ALA A 173 -27.74 -7.91 7.57
N ALA A 174 -29.03 -7.56 7.60
CA ALA A 174 -29.85 -7.43 6.39
C ALA A 174 -29.36 -6.30 5.46
N ARG A 175 -29.02 -5.13 6.02
CA ARG A 175 -28.53 -3.97 5.26
C ARG A 175 -27.15 -4.24 4.63
N LEU A 176 -26.29 -4.98 5.33
CA LEU A 176 -24.98 -5.41 4.81
C LEU A 176 -25.14 -6.45 3.69
N ALA A 177 -26.07 -7.40 3.84
CA ALA A 177 -26.38 -8.37 2.78
C ALA A 177 -26.93 -7.69 1.52
N GLU A 178 -27.82 -6.70 1.69
CA GLU A 178 -28.34 -5.87 0.58
C GLU A 178 -27.23 -5.05 -0.08
N LEU A 179 -26.29 -4.50 0.70
CA LEU A 179 -25.14 -3.78 0.18
C LEU A 179 -24.25 -4.70 -0.67
N GLU A 180 -23.93 -5.91 -0.19
CA GLU A 180 -23.15 -6.90 -0.96
C GLU A 180 -23.90 -7.34 -2.23
N ALA A 181 -25.21 -7.57 -2.15
CA ALA A 181 -26.04 -7.89 -3.31
C ALA A 181 -26.06 -6.76 -4.34
N THR A 182 -26.14 -5.50 -3.89
CA THR A 182 -26.08 -4.31 -4.75
C THR A 182 -24.73 -4.23 -5.46
N ALA A 183 -23.62 -4.49 -4.77
CA ALA A 183 -22.30 -4.53 -5.37
C ALA A 183 -22.19 -5.61 -6.46
N GLU A 184 -22.71 -6.82 -6.21
CA GLU A 184 -22.76 -7.88 -7.22
C GLU A 184 -23.66 -7.53 -8.41
N GLN A 185 -24.79 -6.85 -8.17
CA GLN A 185 -25.66 -6.39 -9.24
C GLN A 185 -24.96 -5.33 -10.11
N ILE A 186 -24.26 -4.36 -9.50
CA ILE A 186 -23.45 -3.37 -10.23
C ILE A 186 -22.38 -4.08 -11.07
N ARG A 187 -21.68 -5.06 -10.49
CA ARG A 187 -20.66 -5.85 -11.20
C ARG A 187 -21.24 -6.54 -12.44
N ALA A 188 -22.42 -7.16 -12.31
CA ALA A 188 -23.09 -7.84 -13.41
C ALA A 188 -23.56 -6.86 -14.50
N GLU A 189 -24.12 -5.71 -14.11
CA GLU A 189 -24.64 -4.68 -15.04
C GLU A 189 -23.54 -3.95 -15.82
N LEU A 190 -22.40 -3.64 -15.17
CA LEU A 190 -21.27 -2.99 -15.86
C LEU A 190 -20.64 -3.91 -16.93
N GLY A 191 -20.91 -5.22 -16.84
CA GLY A 191 -20.49 -6.24 -17.79
C GLY A 191 -19.13 -6.85 -17.46
N GLY A 192 -18.92 -8.12 -17.78
CA GLY A 192 -17.63 -8.79 -17.64
C GLY A 192 -16.86 -8.84 -18.95
N LEU A 193 -15.57 -9.22 -18.88
CA LEU A 193 -14.90 -9.74 -20.07
C LEU A 193 -15.66 -11.00 -20.53
N PRO A 194 -15.95 -11.16 -21.83
CA PRO A 194 -16.55 -12.39 -22.33
C PRO A 194 -15.66 -13.60 -21.99
N PRO A 195 -16.23 -14.78 -21.70
CA PRO A 195 -15.47 -15.99 -21.33
C PRO A 195 -14.36 -16.34 -22.33
N GLU A 196 -14.59 -16.08 -23.62
CA GLU A 196 -13.62 -16.28 -24.70
C GLU A 196 -12.37 -15.41 -24.52
N LYS A 197 -12.51 -14.17 -24.02
CA LYS A 197 -11.38 -13.30 -23.67
C LYS A 197 -10.71 -13.73 -22.37
N LEU A 198 -11.44 -14.35 -21.43
CA LEU A 198 -10.81 -15.02 -20.27
C LEU A 198 -9.95 -16.21 -20.71
N ALA A 199 -10.41 -17.01 -21.66
CA ALA A 199 -9.66 -18.13 -22.22
C ALA A 199 -8.45 -17.64 -23.04
N GLY A 200 -8.58 -16.52 -23.76
CA GLY A 200 -7.46 -15.88 -24.47
C GLY A 200 -6.33 -15.38 -23.54
N LEU A 201 -6.64 -15.02 -22.29
CA LEU A 201 -5.63 -14.69 -21.26
C LEU A 201 -4.84 -15.92 -20.80
N ASP A 202 -5.33 -17.12 -21.13
CA ASP A 202 -4.73 -18.42 -20.86
C ASP A 202 -3.86 -18.90 -22.03
N ASN A 203 -3.81 -18.23 -23.20
CA ASN A 203 -2.92 -18.64 -24.32
C ASN A 203 -1.42 -18.47 -24.01
N ALA A 204 -1.08 -17.98 -22.81
CA ALA A 204 0.25 -18.05 -22.21
C ALA A 204 0.41 -19.27 -21.27
N THR A 205 -0.51 -20.23 -21.25
CA THR A 205 -0.31 -21.52 -20.61
C THR A 205 0.77 -22.25 -21.40
N PRO A 206 1.90 -22.62 -20.77
CA PRO A 206 2.82 -23.55 -21.38
C PRO A 206 2.06 -24.83 -21.70
N HIS A 207 2.17 -25.28 -22.96
CA HIS A 207 1.57 -26.51 -23.46
C HIS A 207 1.81 -27.65 -22.44
N PRO A 208 0.83 -28.52 -22.13
CA PRO A 208 0.99 -29.62 -21.17
C PRO A 208 2.13 -30.61 -21.48
N GLN A 209 2.78 -30.50 -22.66
CA GLN A 209 3.93 -31.29 -23.09
C GLN A 209 5.27 -30.53 -23.07
N ALA A 210 5.29 -29.25 -22.66
CA ALA A 210 6.53 -28.51 -22.46
C ALA A 210 7.24 -29.02 -21.19
N PRO A 211 8.58 -29.08 -21.17
CA PRO A 211 9.34 -29.43 -19.96
C PRO A 211 8.86 -28.55 -18.81
N SER A 212 8.60 -29.19 -17.65
CA SER A 212 7.89 -28.62 -16.48
C SER A 212 8.03 -27.10 -16.43
N PRO A 213 6.94 -26.34 -16.60
CA PRO A 213 7.04 -24.89 -16.56
C PRO A 213 7.68 -24.48 -15.24
N ASP A 214 8.55 -23.48 -15.32
CA ASP A 214 9.08 -22.78 -14.16
C ASP A 214 7.94 -22.57 -13.15
N THR A 215 8.15 -23.00 -11.91
CA THR A 215 7.13 -22.97 -10.85
C THR A 215 6.59 -21.55 -10.68
N ALA A 216 7.44 -20.53 -10.87
CA ALA A 216 7.04 -19.14 -10.84
C ALA A 216 6.08 -18.77 -11.98
N LEU A 217 6.34 -19.22 -13.22
CA LEU A 217 5.45 -18.98 -14.36
C LEU A 217 4.07 -19.60 -14.13
N ARG A 218 4.02 -20.86 -13.65
CA ARG A 218 2.75 -21.55 -13.33
C ARG A 218 1.94 -20.77 -12.30
N LEU A 219 2.57 -20.31 -11.23
CA LEU A 219 1.91 -19.52 -10.18
C LEU A 219 1.36 -18.19 -10.71
N ARG A 220 2.07 -17.51 -11.62
CA ARG A 220 1.57 -16.26 -12.26
C ARG A 220 0.35 -16.51 -13.13
N VAL A 221 0.34 -17.61 -13.90
CA VAL A 221 -0.80 -18.00 -14.74
C VAL A 221 -2.02 -18.31 -13.85
N GLU A 222 -1.85 -19.13 -12.82
CA GLU A 222 -2.92 -19.45 -11.86
C GLU A 222 -3.43 -18.18 -11.15
N ALA A 223 -2.53 -17.30 -10.70
CA ALA A 223 -2.90 -16.03 -10.08
C ALA A 223 -3.74 -15.15 -11.01
N ARG A 224 -3.38 -15.08 -12.30
CA ARG A 224 -4.15 -14.35 -13.31
C ARG A 224 -5.53 -14.97 -13.53
N LEU A 225 -5.62 -16.29 -13.64
CA LEU A 225 -6.88 -17.02 -13.82
C LEU A 225 -7.83 -16.80 -12.65
N LEU A 226 -7.37 -17.00 -11.41
CA LEU A 226 -8.16 -16.80 -10.19
C LEU A 226 -8.66 -15.36 -10.05
N ARG A 227 -7.77 -14.40 -10.34
CA ARG A 227 -8.12 -12.97 -10.28
C ARG A 227 -9.18 -12.61 -11.32
N ASN A 228 -9.02 -13.06 -12.57
CA ASN A 228 -10.02 -12.82 -13.61
C ASN A 228 -11.37 -13.47 -13.27
N ALA A 229 -11.34 -14.71 -12.75
CA ALA A 229 -12.54 -15.41 -12.31
C ALA A 229 -13.27 -14.64 -11.21
N ALA A 230 -12.54 -14.16 -10.21
CA ALA A 230 -13.08 -13.40 -9.09
C ALA A 230 -13.87 -12.16 -9.52
N TYR A 231 -13.44 -11.48 -10.60
CA TYR A 231 -14.11 -10.27 -11.07
C TYR A 231 -15.15 -10.52 -12.16
N HIS A 232 -14.89 -11.41 -13.11
CA HIS A 232 -15.68 -11.49 -14.34
C HIS A 232 -16.68 -12.63 -14.38
N LEU A 233 -16.44 -13.76 -13.69
CA LEU A 233 -17.36 -14.89 -13.76
C LEU A 233 -18.59 -14.66 -12.90
N ASN A 234 -19.75 -15.07 -13.41
CA ASN A 234 -21.01 -15.10 -12.67
C ASN A 234 -21.15 -16.43 -11.89
N GLY A 235 -22.10 -16.50 -10.95
CA GLY A 235 -22.37 -17.70 -10.15
C GLY A 235 -21.50 -17.86 -8.90
N LEU A 236 -20.50 -16.98 -8.69
CA LEU A 236 -19.69 -16.98 -7.47
C LEU A 236 -20.40 -16.30 -6.32
N SER A 237 -20.27 -16.89 -5.13
CA SER A 237 -20.63 -16.19 -3.90
C SER A 237 -19.64 -15.06 -3.60
N PRO A 238 -20.04 -14.02 -2.84
CA PRO A 238 -19.13 -12.96 -2.41
C PRO A 238 -17.90 -13.51 -1.66
N ALA A 239 -18.06 -14.54 -0.84
CA ALA A 239 -16.97 -15.19 -0.10
C ALA A 239 -15.97 -15.88 -1.05
N GLN A 240 -16.47 -16.60 -2.07
CA GLN A 240 -15.59 -17.21 -3.08
C GLN A 240 -14.79 -16.15 -3.83
N ARG A 241 -15.43 -15.09 -4.34
CA ARG A 241 -14.69 -14.02 -5.05
C ARG A 241 -13.56 -13.46 -4.21
N ARG A 242 -13.83 -13.21 -2.93
CA ARG A 242 -12.87 -12.69 -1.97
C ARG A 242 -11.70 -13.64 -1.74
N LEU A 243 -11.98 -14.93 -1.50
CA LEU A 243 -10.95 -15.96 -1.39
C LEU A 243 -10.08 -16.04 -2.66
N LEU A 244 -10.68 -15.95 -3.85
CA LEU A 244 -9.94 -16.01 -5.12
C LEU A 244 -9.02 -14.81 -5.33
N ARG A 245 -9.45 -13.61 -4.91
CA ARG A 245 -8.58 -12.42 -4.93
C ARG A 245 -7.37 -12.61 -4.02
N GLU A 246 -7.60 -13.08 -2.79
CA GLU A 246 -6.52 -13.39 -1.84
C GLU A 246 -5.57 -14.45 -2.39
N ALA A 247 -6.11 -15.57 -2.88
CA ALA A 247 -5.36 -16.68 -3.40
C ALA A 247 -4.56 -16.33 -4.68
N ALA A 248 -5.05 -15.37 -5.48
CA ALA A 248 -4.31 -14.79 -6.59
C ALA A 248 -3.11 -13.96 -6.09
N THR A 249 -3.32 -13.06 -5.12
CA THR A 249 -2.24 -12.24 -4.54
C THR A 249 -1.17 -13.10 -3.88
N GLU A 250 -1.56 -14.16 -3.17
CA GLU A 250 -0.63 -15.10 -2.53
C GLU A 250 0.25 -15.80 -3.56
N ARG A 251 -0.34 -16.34 -4.64
CA ARG A 251 0.40 -17.00 -5.73
C ARG A 251 1.32 -16.05 -6.47
N GLU A 252 0.87 -14.84 -6.77
CA GLU A 252 1.70 -13.79 -7.41
C GLU A 252 2.93 -13.46 -6.55
N SER A 253 2.73 -13.33 -5.24
CA SER A 253 3.81 -13.01 -4.30
C SER A 253 4.85 -14.15 -4.22
N ARG A 254 4.38 -15.41 -4.23
CA ARG A 254 5.25 -16.60 -4.29
C ARG A 254 6.05 -16.65 -5.59
N ALA A 255 5.42 -16.32 -6.72
CA ALA A 255 6.07 -16.33 -8.03
C ALA A 255 7.15 -15.24 -8.18
N SER A 256 7.02 -14.13 -7.47
CA SER A 256 7.98 -13.01 -7.53
C SER A 256 9.13 -13.16 -6.53
N HIS A 257 9.21 -14.28 -5.79
CA HIS A 257 10.16 -14.51 -4.69
C HIS A 257 10.25 -13.36 -3.68
N THR A 258 9.21 -12.52 -3.61
CA THR A 258 9.13 -11.46 -2.61
C THR A 258 8.97 -12.17 -1.28
N SER A 259 9.91 -12.00 -0.35
CA SER A 259 9.94 -12.75 0.91
C SER A 259 8.58 -12.69 1.61
N LEU A 260 7.81 -13.77 1.46
CA LEU A 260 6.53 -13.99 2.10
C LEU A 260 6.71 -14.59 3.50
N ALA A 261 7.95 -14.89 3.91
CA ALA A 261 8.23 -15.70 5.09
C ALA A 261 7.58 -15.15 6.38
N SER A 262 7.29 -13.85 6.43
CA SER A 262 6.59 -13.21 7.54
C SER A 262 5.15 -12.75 7.24
N THR A 263 4.70 -12.78 5.98
CA THR A 263 3.36 -12.26 5.62
C THR A 263 2.31 -13.36 5.67
N PHE A 264 1.31 -13.18 6.53
CA PHE A 264 0.16 -14.04 6.68
C PHE A 264 -1.10 -13.38 6.12
N PHE A 265 -1.81 -14.08 5.23
CA PHE A 265 -3.11 -13.63 4.72
C PHE A 265 -4.21 -14.01 5.71
N PHE A 266 -5.06 -13.07 6.08
CA PHE A 266 -6.07 -13.27 7.12
C PHE A 266 -7.42 -12.65 6.75
N ALA A 267 -8.48 -13.00 7.50
CA ALA A 267 -9.80 -12.43 7.30
C ALA A 267 -9.93 -11.04 7.96
N PRO A 268 -10.61 -10.06 7.33
CA PRO A 268 -11.32 -10.14 6.05
C PRO A 268 -10.38 -10.34 4.87
N GLU A 269 -10.83 -11.10 3.86
CA GLU A 269 -9.96 -11.64 2.81
C GLU A 269 -9.21 -10.54 2.05
N GLY A 270 -7.91 -10.77 1.85
CA GLY A 270 -6.97 -9.77 1.31
C GLY A 270 -6.27 -8.94 2.38
N ALA A 271 -6.69 -9.02 3.66
CA ALA A 271 -5.91 -8.48 4.76
C ALA A 271 -4.61 -9.28 4.94
N ARG A 272 -3.54 -8.57 5.28
CA ARG A 272 -2.19 -9.12 5.42
C ARG A 272 -1.62 -8.71 6.77
N LEU A 273 -1.01 -9.65 7.47
CA LEU A 273 -0.39 -9.46 8.78
C LEU A 273 1.08 -9.84 8.70
N LEU A 274 1.92 -9.16 9.47
CA LEU A 274 3.24 -9.66 9.81
C LEU A 274 3.10 -10.43 11.12
N LEU A 275 3.40 -11.74 11.09
CA LEU A 275 3.33 -12.55 12.30
C LEU A 275 4.60 -12.34 13.15
N PRO A 276 4.48 -12.15 14.48
CA PRO A 276 5.63 -12.15 15.36
C PRO A 276 6.43 -13.46 15.23
N PRO A 277 7.76 -13.43 15.31
CA PRO A 277 8.59 -14.63 15.17
C PRO A 277 8.41 -15.63 16.33
N ASN A 278 7.96 -15.15 17.50
CA ASN A 278 7.88 -15.92 18.74
C ASN A 278 6.44 -16.26 19.13
N LEU A 279 5.61 -16.70 18.17
CA LEU A 279 4.25 -17.14 18.47
C LEU A 279 4.25 -18.50 19.20
N PRO A 280 3.32 -18.73 20.14
CA PRO A 280 3.15 -20.03 20.77
C PRO A 280 2.93 -21.14 19.71
N PRO A 281 3.58 -22.32 19.84
CA PRO A 281 3.47 -23.39 18.83
C PRO A 281 2.02 -23.83 18.55
N ALA A 282 1.16 -23.82 19.57
CA ALA A 282 -0.26 -24.13 19.42
C ALA A 282 -0.99 -23.13 18.51
N LEU A 283 -0.65 -21.83 18.61
CA LEU A 283 -1.23 -20.79 17.76
C LEU A 283 -0.68 -20.89 16.33
N VAL A 284 0.60 -21.21 16.15
CA VAL A 284 1.19 -21.48 14.83
C VAL A 284 0.44 -22.61 14.12
N ALA A 285 0.19 -23.74 14.81
CA ALA A 285 -0.56 -24.85 14.25
C ALA A 285 -2.00 -24.46 13.84
N GLN A 286 -2.68 -23.61 14.63
CA GLN A 286 -4.01 -23.10 14.27
C GLN A 286 -3.98 -22.20 13.02
N LEU A 287 -2.96 -21.33 12.91
CA LEU A 287 -2.77 -20.47 11.73
C LEU A 287 -2.46 -21.29 10.47
N GLU A 288 -1.65 -22.34 10.60
CA GLU A 288 -1.34 -23.28 9.51
C GLU A 288 -2.57 -24.04 9.05
N SER A 289 -3.36 -24.56 9.99
CA SER A 289 -4.64 -25.23 9.70
C SER A 289 -5.61 -24.31 8.96
N TYR A 290 -5.78 -23.07 9.45
CA TYR A 290 -6.63 -22.07 8.79
C TYR A 290 -6.18 -21.80 7.34
N ASN A 291 -4.88 -21.63 7.10
CA ASN A 291 -4.33 -21.44 5.76
C ASN A 291 -4.42 -22.70 4.88
N ALA A 292 -4.35 -23.90 5.45
CA ALA A 292 -4.55 -25.14 4.70
C ALA A 292 -5.98 -25.21 4.15
N THR A 293 -6.99 -24.98 5.00
CA THR A 293 -8.40 -25.00 4.57
C THR A 293 -8.70 -23.94 3.51
N LYS A 294 -8.16 -22.71 3.63
CA LYS A 294 -8.30 -21.70 2.56
C LYS A 294 -7.71 -22.16 1.23
N ARG A 295 -6.52 -22.76 1.26
CA ARG A 295 -5.84 -23.27 0.06
C ARG A 295 -6.65 -24.40 -0.58
N GLU A 296 -7.15 -25.34 0.22
CA GLU A 296 -8.03 -26.42 -0.26
C GLU A 296 -9.28 -25.89 -0.97
N LEU A 297 -9.96 -24.89 -0.40
CA LEU A 297 -11.12 -24.25 -1.04
C LEU A 297 -10.75 -23.55 -2.35
N ALA A 298 -9.62 -22.84 -2.38
CA ALA A 298 -9.14 -22.16 -3.59
C ALA A 298 -8.67 -23.14 -4.68
N ASP A 299 -8.05 -24.26 -4.29
CA ASP A 299 -7.58 -25.30 -5.20
C ASP A 299 -8.76 -26.11 -5.78
N ALA A 300 -9.76 -26.42 -4.97
CA ALA A 300 -11.03 -27.00 -5.45
C ALA A 300 -11.69 -26.10 -6.49
N PHE A 301 -11.69 -24.78 -6.25
CA PHE A 301 -12.20 -23.80 -7.20
C PHE A 301 -11.39 -23.78 -8.51
N LEU A 302 -10.06 -23.76 -8.41
CA LEU A 302 -9.17 -23.77 -9.56
C LEU A 302 -9.36 -25.03 -10.42
N ALA A 303 -9.59 -26.18 -9.79
CA ALA A 303 -9.93 -27.43 -10.48
C ALA A 303 -11.24 -27.28 -11.26
N THR A 304 -12.30 -26.77 -10.62
CA THR A 304 -13.57 -26.50 -11.31
C THR A 304 -13.41 -25.50 -12.46
N LEU A 305 -12.62 -24.43 -12.30
CA LEU A 305 -12.36 -23.51 -13.41
C LEU A 305 -11.72 -24.20 -14.61
N ARG A 306 -10.74 -25.08 -14.39
CA ARG A 306 -10.06 -25.82 -15.47
C ARG A 306 -11.04 -26.73 -16.23
N GLU A 307 -11.97 -27.35 -15.51
CA GLU A 307 -13.05 -28.13 -16.13
C GLU A 307 -14.06 -27.27 -16.89
N LEU A 308 -14.33 -26.05 -16.41
CA LEU A 308 -15.26 -25.12 -17.07
C LEU A 308 -14.68 -24.50 -18.33
N LEU A 309 -13.38 -24.22 -18.36
CA LEU A 309 -12.69 -23.66 -19.53
C LEU A 309 -12.69 -24.63 -20.73
N SER A 310 -12.96 -25.92 -20.52
CA SER A 310 -13.12 -26.91 -21.59
C SER A 310 -14.59 -27.18 -21.99
N GLY A 311 -15.57 -26.56 -21.32
CA GLY A 311 -17.00 -26.82 -21.50
C GLY A 311 -17.82 -25.59 -21.94
N GLU A 312 -19.16 -25.72 -21.98
CA GLU A 312 -20.06 -24.65 -22.41
C GLU A 312 -20.33 -23.59 -21.32
N PRO A 313 -20.38 -22.29 -21.68
CA PRO A 313 -20.44 -21.18 -20.72
C PRO A 313 -21.76 -21.08 -19.92
N ALA A 314 -22.90 -21.49 -20.51
CA ALA A 314 -24.18 -21.46 -19.81
C ALA A 314 -24.20 -22.41 -18.60
N THR A 315 -23.46 -23.51 -18.66
CA THR A 315 -23.30 -24.46 -17.57
C THR A 315 -22.34 -23.96 -16.48
N ALA A 316 -21.47 -23.00 -16.80
CA ALA A 316 -20.44 -22.52 -15.88
C ALA A 316 -21.03 -21.79 -14.68
N ALA A 317 -21.96 -20.85 -14.89
CA ALA A 317 -22.56 -20.11 -13.78
C ALA A 317 -23.31 -21.03 -12.81
N GLN A 318 -24.04 -22.02 -13.33
CA GLN A 318 -24.77 -23.00 -12.52
C GLN A 318 -23.80 -23.87 -11.71
N ARG A 319 -22.76 -24.43 -12.34
CA ARG A 319 -21.74 -25.24 -11.64
C ARG A 319 -21.01 -24.45 -10.56
N LEU A 320 -20.71 -23.18 -10.81
CA LEU A 320 -20.08 -22.31 -9.81
C LEU A 320 -21.03 -22.03 -8.62
N GLN A 321 -22.34 -21.90 -8.87
CA GLN A 321 -23.34 -21.74 -7.82
C GLN A 321 -23.55 -23.02 -7.00
N GLU A 322 -23.52 -24.19 -7.65
CA GLU A 322 -23.51 -25.50 -6.97
C GLU A 322 -22.28 -25.64 -6.08
N LEU A 323 -21.09 -25.29 -6.59
CA LEU A 323 -19.85 -25.26 -5.81
C LEU A 323 -19.94 -24.27 -4.64
N ALA A 324 -20.53 -23.09 -4.85
CA ALA A 324 -20.74 -22.10 -3.79
C ALA A 324 -21.60 -22.66 -2.65
N THR A 325 -22.68 -23.37 -3.01
CA THR A 325 -23.56 -24.02 -2.03
C THR A 325 -22.82 -25.12 -1.27
N LEU A 326 -22.03 -25.94 -1.97
CA LEU A 326 -21.22 -26.99 -1.38
C LEU A 326 -20.16 -26.45 -0.41
N GLN A 327 -19.52 -25.32 -0.75
CA GLN A 327 -18.45 -24.72 0.05
C GLN A 327 -18.96 -23.83 1.20
N ALA A 328 -20.23 -23.44 1.21
CA ALA A 328 -20.77 -22.50 2.22
C ALA A 328 -20.52 -22.92 3.69
N PRO A 329 -20.68 -24.21 4.09
CA PRO A 329 -20.36 -24.62 5.45
C PRO A 329 -18.87 -24.46 5.82
N ALA A 330 -17.96 -24.70 4.86
CA ALA A 330 -16.53 -24.55 5.08
C ALA A 330 -16.13 -23.08 5.24
N PHE A 331 -16.77 -22.16 4.50
CA PHE A 331 -16.59 -20.72 4.71
C PHE A 331 -17.09 -20.27 6.10
N ALA A 332 -18.24 -20.77 6.55
CA ALA A 332 -18.73 -20.47 7.90
C ALA A 332 -17.77 -21.00 8.99
N ALA A 333 -17.19 -22.18 8.78
CA ALA A 333 -16.17 -22.73 9.69
C ALA A 333 -14.89 -21.89 9.70
N LEU A 334 -14.44 -21.40 8.53
CA LEU A 334 -13.30 -20.48 8.44
C LEU A 334 -13.58 -19.17 9.18
N ASP A 335 -14.78 -18.60 9.06
CA ASP A 335 -15.16 -17.38 9.79
C ASP A 335 -15.10 -17.59 11.31
N ALA A 336 -15.60 -18.74 11.80
CA ALA A 336 -15.52 -19.11 13.22
C ALA A 336 -14.07 -19.33 13.68
N GLN A 337 -13.24 -20.02 12.88
CA GLN A 337 -11.82 -20.23 13.17
C GLN A 337 -11.04 -18.91 13.17
N ALA A 338 -11.34 -18.00 12.24
CA ALA A 338 -10.74 -16.67 12.21
C ALA A 338 -11.08 -15.89 13.49
N GLU A 339 -12.29 -16.03 14.03
CA GLU A 339 -12.67 -15.38 15.28
C GLU A 339 -11.89 -15.92 16.48
N GLN A 340 -11.74 -17.25 16.58
CA GLN A 340 -10.90 -17.88 17.61
C GLN A 340 -9.44 -17.39 17.52
N LEU A 341 -8.89 -17.31 16.29
CA LEU A 341 -7.54 -16.81 16.04
C LEU A 341 -7.39 -15.34 16.46
N ARG A 342 -8.40 -14.48 16.28
CA ARG A 342 -8.34 -13.08 16.76
C ARG A 342 -8.24 -12.98 18.27
N HIS A 343 -9.02 -13.78 19.00
CA HIS A 343 -8.91 -13.85 20.45
C HIS A 343 -7.51 -14.32 20.87
N ALA A 344 -7.00 -15.39 20.25
CA ALA A 344 -5.67 -15.92 20.56
C ALA A 344 -4.56 -14.90 20.24
N LEU A 345 -4.60 -14.27 19.07
CA LEU A 345 -3.64 -13.24 18.64
C LEU A 345 -3.66 -12.02 19.57
N ARG A 346 -4.84 -11.58 20.02
CA ARG A 346 -4.99 -10.47 20.99
C ARG A 346 -4.36 -10.80 22.35
N THR A 347 -4.45 -12.05 22.80
CA THR A 347 -3.81 -12.49 24.05
C THR A 347 -2.31 -12.75 23.90
N SER A 348 -1.88 -13.18 22.72
CA SER A 348 -0.53 -13.67 22.45
C SER A 348 0.49 -12.56 22.20
N ALA A 349 0.08 -11.36 21.78
CA ALA A 349 1.03 -10.46 21.14
C ALA A 349 0.75 -8.98 21.39
N ASP A 350 1.84 -8.24 21.65
CA ASP A 350 2.03 -6.92 21.10
C ASP A 350 2.31 -7.07 19.60
N LEU A 351 1.25 -7.32 18.81
CA LEU A 351 1.34 -7.54 17.35
C LEU A 351 1.99 -6.37 16.61
N SER A 352 2.10 -5.22 17.26
CA SER A 352 2.71 -4.07 16.64
C SER A 352 4.23 -4.10 16.70
N GLY A 353 4.82 -4.66 17.77
CA GLY A 353 6.26 -4.55 18.04
C GLY A 353 6.77 -3.10 17.98
N ILE A 354 5.88 -2.10 18.02
CA ILE A 354 6.24 -0.71 17.85
C ILE A 354 6.83 -0.26 19.18
N PRO A 355 8.12 0.12 19.23
CA PRO A 355 8.67 0.65 20.45
C PRO A 355 7.88 1.90 20.85
N ALA A 356 7.43 1.96 22.10
CA ALA A 356 6.86 3.18 22.64
C ALA A 356 7.86 4.33 22.42
N PRO A 357 7.39 5.53 22.04
CA PRO A 357 8.28 6.67 21.92
C PRO A 357 9.01 6.88 23.25
N PRO A 358 10.30 7.24 23.22
CA PRO A 358 11.02 7.55 24.44
C PRO A 358 10.26 8.64 25.19
N ALA A 359 10.17 8.52 26.51
CA ALA A 359 9.51 9.53 27.34
C ALA A 359 10.29 10.84 27.25
N LEU A 360 9.82 11.77 26.42
CA LEU A 360 10.37 13.11 26.28
C LEU A 360 9.51 14.12 27.05
N PRO A 361 10.11 15.22 27.55
CA PRO A 361 9.35 16.33 28.12
C PRO A 361 8.29 16.84 27.12
N PRO A 362 7.07 17.19 27.59
CA PRO A 362 5.96 17.58 26.71
C PRO A 362 6.31 18.79 25.82
N ASP A 363 7.07 19.74 26.35
CA ASP A 363 7.54 20.91 25.58
C ASP A 363 8.44 20.50 24.40
N LEU A 364 9.28 19.48 24.59
CA LEU A 364 10.16 18.97 23.55
C LEU A 364 9.38 18.22 22.47
N VAL A 365 8.37 17.44 22.86
CA VAL A 365 7.43 16.79 21.94
C VAL A 365 6.68 17.83 21.11
N ALA A 366 6.23 18.93 21.72
CA ALA A 366 5.57 20.03 21.04
C ALA A 366 6.50 20.68 20.00
N ARG A 367 7.74 21.00 20.38
CA ARG A 367 8.74 21.60 19.46
C ARG A 367 9.09 20.71 18.27
N ILE A 368 9.32 19.41 18.51
CA ILE A 368 9.57 18.45 17.42
C ILE A 368 8.36 18.38 16.48
N THR A 369 7.14 18.47 17.03
CA THR A 369 5.91 18.47 16.24
C THR A 369 5.78 19.71 15.36
N THR A 370 6.03 20.89 15.90
CA THR A 370 6.03 22.15 15.14
C THR A 370 7.09 22.14 14.04
N TYR A 371 8.33 21.72 14.36
CA TYR A 371 9.42 21.59 13.38
C TYR A 371 9.01 20.71 12.19
N ARG A 372 8.37 19.56 12.46
CA ARG A 372 7.91 18.65 11.41
C ARG A 372 6.79 19.23 10.55
N GLN A 373 5.80 19.89 11.16
CA GLN A 373 4.71 20.54 10.41
C GLN A 373 5.28 21.59 9.45
N HIS A 374 6.25 22.39 9.91
CA HIS A 374 6.96 23.35 9.05
C HIS A 374 7.74 22.65 7.92
N LYS A 375 8.48 21.58 8.22
CA LYS A 375 9.22 20.80 7.23
C LYS A 375 8.29 20.18 6.17
N GLN A 376 7.16 19.61 6.59
CA GLN A 376 6.17 19.01 5.69
C GLN A 376 5.53 20.07 4.78
N THR A 377 5.16 21.23 5.33
CA THR A 377 4.62 22.36 4.57
C THR A 377 5.61 22.80 3.48
N LEU A 378 6.90 22.90 3.83
CA LEU A 378 7.95 23.26 2.88
C LEU A 378 8.12 22.20 1.77
N LEU A 379 8.09 20.91 2.11
CA LEU A 379 8.17 19.83 1.12
C LEU A 379 6.96 19.82 0.17
N GLN A 380 5.76 20.07 0.69
CA GLN A 380 4.54 20.18 -0.12
C GLN A 380 4.62 21.37 -1.09
N GLN A 381 5.09 22.53 -0.61
CA GLN A 381 5.33 23.69 -1.45
C GLN A 381 6.35 23.39 -2.56
N LEU A 382 7.46 22.73 -2.21
CA LEU A 382 8.49 22.33 -3.19
C LEU A 382 7.93 21.37 -4.24
N HIS A 383 7.17 20.35 -3.82
CA HIS A 383 6.53 19.42 -4.74
C HIS A 383 5.53 20.11 -5.67
N ALA A 384 4.72 21.04 -5.14
CA ALA A 384 3.78 21.83 -5.93
C ALA A 384 4.51 22.68 -6.99
N THR A 385 5.59 23.35 -6.61
CA THR A 385 6.44 24.14 -7.53
C THR A 385 7.05 23.26 -8.63
N LEU A 386 7.59 22.09 -8.28
CA LEU A 386 8.13 21.14 -9.26
C LEU A 386 7.05 20.64 -10.22
N THR A 387 5.87 20.28 -9.71
CA THR A 387 4.74 19.81 -10.52
C THR A 387 4.24 20.90 -11.46
N GLN A 388 4.12 22.14 -10.98
CA GLN A 388 3.72 23.29 -11.80
C GLN A 388 4.74 23.57 -12.92
N THR A 389 6.03 23.45 -12.60
CA THR A 389 7.11 23.66 -13.56
C THR A 389 7.14 22.55 -14.62
N ALA A 390 6.96 21.30 -14.21
CA ALA A 390 6.83 20.16 -15.13
C ALA A 390 5.61 20.30 -16.05
N ARG A 391 4.46 20.76 -15.54
CA ARG A 391 3.26 21.05 -16.35
C ARG A 391 3.50 22.18 -17.35
N ALA A 392 4.16 23.26 -16.94
CA ALA A 392 4.50 24.38 -17.82
C ALA A 392 5.45 23.94 -18.95
N ALA A 393 6.39 23.05 -18.65
CA ALA A 393 7.30 22.46 -19.63
C ALA A 393 6.63 21.49 -20.62
N ALA A 394 5.53 20.84 -20.22
CA ALA A 394 4.78 19.88 -21.03
C ALA A 394 3.78 20.53 -22.02
N LEU A 395 3.62 21.86 -22.01
CA LEU A 395 2.76 22.56 -22.97
C LEU A 395 3.38 22.53 -24.39
N PRO A 396 2.59 22.27 -25.45
CA PRO A 396 3.06 21.97 -26.81
C PRO A 396 3.76 23.13 -27.54
N SER A 397 3.89 24.30 -26.93
CA SER A 397 4.64 25.44 -27.46
C SER A 397 6.15 25.39 -27.13
N ALA A 398 6.61 24.41 -26.35
CA ALA A 398 8.02 24.24 -26.04
C ALA A 398 8.78 23.62 -27.23
N ARG A 399 9.68 24.40 -27.83
CA ARG A 399 10.62 23.92 -28.86
C ARG A 399 11.42 22.70 -28.35
N PRO A 400 11.85 21.77 -29.23
CA PRO A 400 12.56 20.54 -28.87
C PRO A 400 14.02 20.75 -28.42
N GLY A 401 14.29 21.81 -27.64
CA GLY A 401 15.52 21.97 -26.88
C GLY A 401 15.22 21.64 -25.43
N GLY A 402 15.88 20.60 -24.89
CA GLY A 402 15.64 20.10 -23.53
C GLY A 402 15.52 21.21 -22.50
N ILE A 403 14.36 21.28 -21.83
CA ILE A 403 14.14 22.19 -20.73
C ILE A 403 14.90 21.63 -19.53
N ALA A 404 16.16 22.05 -19.38
CA ALA A 404 16.80 22.03 -18.08
C ALA A 404 16.02 22.98 -17.19
N VAL A 405 15.14 22.46 -16.33
CA VAL A 405 14.55 23.25 -15.25
C VAL A 405 15.69 23.51 -14.26
N PRO A 406 16.20 24.74 -14.15
CA PRO A 406 17.27 24.97 -13.21
C PRO A 406 16.69 24.89 -11.80
N ILE A 407 17.23 23.98 -10.99
CA ILE A 407 16.96 23.85 -9.54
C ILE A 407 17.32 25.15 -8.76
N THR A 408 17.88 26.16 -9.45
CA THR A 408 18.19 27.48 -8.89
C THR A 408 16.95 28.30 -8.49
N ALA A 409 15.74 27.85 -8.82
CA ALA A 409 14.49 28.46 -8.35
C ALA A 409 14.15 28.10 -6.88
N PHE A 410 15.15 27.77 -6.05
CA PHE A 410 14.98 27.85 -4.60
C PHE A 410 14.81 29.32 -4.24
N THR A 411 13.56 29.76 -4.08
CA THR A 411 13.26 31.17 -3.81
C THR A 411 13.96 31.61 -2.51
N PRO A 412 14.34 32.89 -2.37
CA PRO A 412 14.85 33.43 -1.11
C PRO A 412 13.98 33.07 0.10
N ASP A 413 12.66 32.98 -0.10
CA ASP A 413 11.68 32.58 0.92
C ASP A 413 11.89 31.12 1.38
N GLN A 414 12.18 30.20 0.45
CA GLN A 414 12.47 28.80 0.78
C GLN A 414 13.81 28.67 1.54
N GLN A 415 14.82 29.48 1.17
CA GLN A 415 16.09 29.52 1.89
C GLN A 415 15.91 30.06 3.31
N ALA A 416 15.11 31.12 3.47
CA ALA A 416 14.77 31.67 4.79
C ALA A 416 14.01 30.64 5.64
N ALA A 417 13.05 29.92 5.07
CA ALA A 417 12.32 28.84 5.74
C ALA A 417 13.25 27.69 6.17
N LEU A 418 14.19 27.28 5.30
CA LEU A 418 15.22 26.28 5.65
C LEU A 418 16.13 26.76 6.79
N ALA A 419 16.51 28.05 6.80
CA ALA A 419 17.33 28.61 7.87
C ALA A 419 16.58 28.63 9.23
N ILE A 420 15.27 28.87 9.23
CA ILE A 420 14.42 28.77 10.42
C ILE A 420 14.36 27.31 10.90
N LEU A 421 14.14 26.36 9.98
CA LEU A 421 14.13 24.93 10.30
C LEU A 421 15.47 24.47 10.91
N ASN A 422 16.60 24.90 10.35
CA ASN A 422 17.91 24.53 10.88
C ASN A 422 18.12 25.05 12.31
N ARG A 423 17.74 26.30 12.59
CA ARG A 423 17.79 26.86 13.95
C ARG A 423 16.93 26.06 14.93
N GLU A 424 15.71 25.69 14.53
CA GLU A 424 14.83 24.90 15.39
C GLU A 424 15.38 23.49 15.64
N LYS A 425 15.94 22.85 14.61
CA LYS A 425 16.62 21.55 14.72
C LYS A 425 17.77 21.60 15.73
N ASP A 426 18.62 22.62 15.67
CA ASP A 426 19.74 22.76 16.60
C ASP A 426 19.24 22.99 18.03
N ALA A 427 18.21 23.79 18.22
CA ALA A 427 17.63 24.04 19.53
C ALA A 427 16.88 22.81 20.11
N ILE A 428 16.34 21.92 19.28
CA ILE A 428 15.83 20.60 19.71
C ILE A 428 16.98 19.71 20.19
N ARG A 429 18.10 19.67 19.45
CA ARG A 429 19.30 18.92 19.84
C ARG A 429 19.86 19.36 21.18
N THR A 430 19.95 20.68 21.41
CA THR A 430 20.39 21.23 22.70
C THR A 430 19.47 20.80 23.86
N ALA A 431 18.15 20.86 23.66
CA ALA A 431 17.18 20.45 24.67
C ALA A 431 17.20 18.95 24.97
N LEU A 432 17.40 18.11 23.95
CA LEU A 432 17.61 16.66 24.13
C LEU A 432 18.87 16.38 24.94
N ALA A 433 19.98 17.08 24.65
CA ALA A 433 21.23 16.94 25.39
C ALA A 433 21.06 17.33 26.87
N GLU A 434 20.23 18.32 27.17
CA GLU A 434 19.92 18.73 28.55
C GLU A 434 19.02 17.72 29.27
N THR A 435 18.03 17.18 28.56
CA THR A 435 17.16 16.10 29.08
C THR A 435 17.98 14.86 29.43
N GLN A 436 18.94 14.47 28.59
CA GLN A 436 19.85 13.35 28.90
C GLN A 436 20.75 13.62 30.10
N ARG A 437 21.25 14.86 30.25
CA ARG A 437 22.09 15.23 31.40
C ARG A 437 21.33 15.14 32.72
N THR A 438 20.04 15.49 32.73
CA THR A 438 19.18 15.47 33.92
C THR A 438 18.66 14.08 34.27
N ALA A 439 18.54 13.16 33.29
CA ALA A 439 18.03 11.80 33.49
C ALA A 439 18.98 10.84 34.26
N GLY A 440 20.21 11.26 34.60
CA GLY A 440 21.13 10.50 35.45
C GLY A 440 22.12 9.60 34.70
N ALA A 441 23.32 9.42 35.28
CA ALA A 441 24.50 8.84 34.62
C ALA A 441 24.55 7.29 34.52
N GLY A 442 23.45 6.59 34.84
CA GLY A 442 23.42 5.12 34.95
C GLY A 442 22.73 4.36 33.82
N GLN A 443 22.12 5.05 32.85
CA GLN A 443 21.49 4.42 31.68
C GLN A 443 22.41 4.52 30.47
N ASP A 444 22.42 3.48 29.63
CA ASP A 444 23.08 3.44 28.32
C ASP A 444 22.87 4.77 27.58
N ARG A 445 23.92 5.59 27.52
CA ARG A 445 23.87 6.91 26.89
C ARG A 445 23.86 6.72 25.38
N LYS A 446 22.68 6.44 24.83
CA LYS A 446 22.42 6.56 23.40
C LYS A 446 22.84 7.96 22.93
N SER A 447 23.41 8.08 21.73
CA SER A 447 23.77 9.41 21.22
C SER A 447 22.51 10.27 21.02
N ILE A 448 22.67 11.59 20.94
CA ILE A 448 21.54 12.51 20.68
C ILE A 448 20.90 12.17 19.32
N ASP A 449 21.71 11.82 18.32
CA ASP A 449 21.21 11.43 17.01
C ASP A 449 20.45 10.09 17.09
N ASP A 450 20.91 9.11 17.89
CA ASP A 450 20.15 7.87 18.15
C ASP A 450 18.81 8.16 18.85
N LEU A 451 18.76 9.12 19.79
CA LEU A 451 17.51 9.50 20.43
C LEU A 451 16.54 10.16 19.45
N LEU A 452 17.04 11.05 18.60
CA LEU A 452 16.25 11.67 17.54
C LEU A 452 15.71 10.61 16.58
N GLU A 453 16.56 9.70 16.12
CA GLU A 453 16.16 8.63 15.22
C GLU A 453 15.14 7.70 15.88
N ASN A 454 15.36 7.28 17.13
CA ASN A 454 14.41 6.45 17.87
C ASN A 454 13.06 7.15 18.08
N PHE A 455 13.08 8.45 18.40
CA PHE A 455 11.86 9.24 18.52
C PHE A 455 11.13 9.38 17.18
N GLU A 456 11.86 9.67 16.10
CA GLU A 456 11.30 9.75 14.74
C GLU A 456 10.68 8.42 14.33
N ARG A 457 11.37 7.31 14.55
CA ARG A 457 10.90 5.95 14.25
C ARG A 457 9.64 5.62 15.05
N ALA A 458 9.63 5.87 16.36
CA ALA A 458 8.48 5.61 17.21
C ALA A 458 7.26 6.47 16.82
N ARG A 459 7.48 7.73 16.46
CA ARG A 459 6.41 8.61 15.98
C ARG A 459 5.91 8.21 14.59
N GLN A 460 6.78 7.89 13.64
CA GLN A 460 6.35 7.38 12.33
C GLN A 460 5.51 6.11 12.50
N ALA A 461 5.93 5.22 13.40
CA ALA A 461 5.17 4.04 13.73
C ALA A 461 3.81 4.38 14.38
N GLN A 462 3.74 5.42 15.23
CA GLN A 462 2.45 5.92 15.75
C GLN A 462 1.55 6.50 14.65
N GLU A 463 2.10 7.31 13.74
CA GLU A 463 1.37 7.87 12.60
C GLU A 463 0.84 6.76 11.68
N LEU A 464 1.66 5.75 11.38
CA LEU A 464 1.23 4.55 10.66
C LEU A 464 0.14 3.79 11.44
N ARG A 465 0.30 3.62 12.75
CA ARG A 465 -0.70 2.95 13.59
C ARG A 465 -2.05 3.66 13.58
N GLU A 466 -2.09 4.98 13.60
CA GLU A 466 -3.34 5.75 13.47
C GLU A 466 -3.93 5.61 12.06
N LEU A 467 -3.07 5.66 11.03
CA LEU A 467 -3.49 5.47 9.63
C LEU A 467 -4.09 4.06 9.39
N PHE A 468 -3.55 3.03 10.04
CA PHE A 468 -4.03 1.66 10.00
C PHE A 468 -5.07 1.32 11.09
N ARG A 469 -5.60 2.31 11.83
CA ARG A 469 -6.53 2.06 12.94
C ARG A 469 -7.74 1.20 12.52
N ASP A 470 -8.45 1.61 11.47
CA ASP A 470 -9.62 0.88 10.97
C ASP A 470 -9.25 -0.48 10.38
N TYR A 471 -8.09 -0.59 9.73
CA TYR A 471 -7.54 -1.87 9.23
C TYR A 471 -7.34 -2.82 10.41
N ARG A 472 -6.66 -2.35 11.45
CA ARG A 472 -6.37 -3.14 12.65
C ARG A 472 -7.65 -3.62 13.32
N ILE A 473 -8.62 -2.73 13.50
CA ILE A 473 -9.91 -3.09 14.10
C ILE A 473 -10.61 -4.16 13.24
N ALA A 474 -10.69 -3.95 11.92
CA ALA A 474 -11.34 -4.91 11.02
C ALA A 474 -10.72 -6.31 11.11
N VAL A 475 -9.40 -6.38 11.23
CA VAL A 475 -8.65 -7.65 11.19
C VAL A 475 -8.55 -8.32 12.56
N LEU A 476 -8.34 -7.55 13.64
CA LEU A 476 -7.93 -8.09 14.94
C LEU A 476 -8.94 -7.87 16.07
N GLU A 477 -9.87 -6.91 15.96
CA GLU A 477 -10.86 -6.68 17.04
C GLU A 477 -11.85 -7.85 17.05
N PRO A 478 -11.98 -8.62 18.14
CA PRO A 478 -13.00 -9.67 18.25
C PRO A 478 -14.42 -9.10 18.35
N GLY A 479 -15.42 -9.92 18.07
CA GLY A 479 -16.85 -9.59 18.19
C GLY A 479 -17.47 -8.87 16.99
N LEU A 480 -16.69 -8.52 15.96
CA LEU A 480 -17.23 -8.01 14.71
C LEU A 480 -17.70 -9.16 13.81
N SER A 481 -18.90 -9.05 13.24
CA SER A 481 -19.36 -10.01 12.23
C SER A 481 -18.48 -9.95 10.97
N PRO A 482 -18.40 -11.04 10.18
CA PRO A 482 -17.61 -11.07 8.95
C PRO A 482 -17.94 -9.91 7.99
N ALA A 483 -19.23 -9.55 7.86
CA ALA A 483 -19.66 -8.46 6.99
C ALA A 483 -19.21 -7.07 7.50
N GLN A 484 -19.30 -6.81 8.80
CA GLN A 484 -18.79 -5.57 9.40
C GLN A 484 -17.28 -5.42 9.25
N ARG A 485 -16.53 -6.53 9.39
CA ARG A 485 -15.07 -6.53 9.16
C ARG A 485 -14.74 -6.13 7.74
N ARG A 486 -15.42 -6.70 6.75
CA ARG A 486 -15.23 -6.34 5.34
C ARG A 486 -15.59 -4.89 5.05
N LEU A 487 -16.68 -4.40 5.64
CA LEU A 487 -17.11 -3.02 5.52
C LEU A 487 -16.04 -2.04 6.05
N LEU A 488 -15.51 -2.32 7.25
CA LEU A 488 -14.49 -1.48 7.89
C LEU A 488 -13.13 -1.59 7.19
N PHE A 489 -12.75 -2.79 6.75
CA PHE A 489 -11.54 -3.01 5.97
C PHE A 489 -11.58 -2.26 4.64
N ALA A 490 -12.70 -2.29 3.92
CA ALA A 490 -12.87 -1.48 2.72
C ALA A 490 -12.70 0.01 2.99
N ALA A 491 -13.24 0.51 4.12
CA ALA A 491 -13.05 1.89 4.55
C ALA A 491 -11.57 2.20 4.84
N ALA A 492 -10.88 1.30 5.53
CA ALA A 492 -9.47 1.44 5.83
C ALA A 492 -8.62 1.53 4.56
N LEU A 493 -8.87 0.69 3.56
CA LEU A 493 -8.14 0.73 2.29
C LEU A 493 -8.35 2.05 1.52
N GLN A 494 -9.54 2.66 1.62
CA GLN A 494 -9.79 3.99 1.06
C GLN A 494 -8.98 5.06 1.81
N SER A 495 -8.94 5.00 3.14
CA SER A 495 -8.19 5.93 3.99
C SER A 495 -6.66 5.82 3.81
N LEU A 496 -6.15 4.65 3.43
CA LEU A 496 -4.73 4.47 3.10
C LEU A 496 -4.32 5.21 1.82
N ALA A 497 -5.26 5.66 0.98
CA ALA A 497 -4.99 6.35 -0.28
C ALA A 497 -3.93 5.63 -1.14
N LEU A 498 -4.08 4.31 -1.26
CA LEU A 498 -3.13 3.47 -2.00
C LEU A 498 -2.99 3.97 -3.45
N PRO A 499 -1.76 3.96 -4.02
CA PRO A 499 -1.58 4.32 -5.41
C PRO A 499 -2.38 3.38 -6.30
N LEU A 500 -3.21 3.95 -7.18
CA LEU A 500 -4.02 3.18 -8.10
C LEU A 500 -3.14 2.64 -9.23
N PRO A 501 -3.06 1.31 -9.45
CA PRO A 501 -2.23 0.73 -10.50
C PRO A 501 -2.68 1.22 -11.88
N SER A 502 -1.71 1.45 -12.75
CA SER A 502 -1.99 1.75 -14.15
C SER A 502 -2.66 0.57 -14.86
N GLY A 503 -3.50 0.87 -15.85
CA GLY A 503 -4.17 -0.13 -16.68
C GLY A 503 -3.17 -0.95 -17.48
N GLU A 504 -3.31 -2.27 -17.43
CA GLU A 504 -2.54 -3.22 -18.23
C GLU A 504 -3.22 -3.39 -19.59
N PRO A 505 -2.50 -3.29 -20.72
CA PRO A 505 -3.09 -3.54 -22.03
C PRO A 505 -3.54 -4.99 -22.12
N LEU A 506 -4.75 -5.22 -22.61
CA LEU A 506 -5.20 -6.55 -23.00
C LEU A 506 -4.51 -6.94 -24.31
N PRO A 507 -4.05 -8.20 -24.44
CA PRO A 507 -3.36 -8.70 -25.63
C PRO A 507 -4.25 -8.73 -26.88
#